data_AF-A0A151RZT4-F1
#
_entry.id   AF-A0A151RZT4-F1
#
_cell.length_a   1.000
_cell.length_b   1.000
_cell.length_c   1.000
_cell.angle_alpha   90.00
_cell.angle_beta   90.00
_cell.angle_gamma   90.00
#
_symmetry.space_group_name_H-M   'P 1'
#
loop_
_entity.id
_entity.type
_entity.pdbx_description
1 polymer ?
#
loop_
_entity_poly.entity_id
_entity_poly.type
_entity_poly.pdbx_seq_one_letter_code
_entity_poly.pdbx_strand_id
1 'polypeptide(L)'
;MAIQLTIFPNQGFSICMSLRHVVDGRAFHHFMKSWAYICRSTTCGGGDLASSLEGSHALPFHNRDIIEDPKGLKITLLEELWNLPRENMKKLIDRSITNVVINNNEKVRAVFILNRDHIEKLKKWVYSECKRNGFDFESLHVSTFVVTSALMWVCKVQSEVTNPIPNNDEIYKLAFLADCRNRLEFSIPSTYFGNCVVGHMASLKRSKLVGGNGIVEAAIAIGREVREFQFDALKGVERCMVDAKEIGQLGQHVAITGSPKLGAYAIDFGLGKPKKCEILHIEHSGSISLSDCRDDEGGVEVGLVLGRVQMADFSTILKDYLENVASSD
;
A
#
# COMPACT_ATOMS: atom_id res chain seq x y z
N MET A 1 5.48 -3.61 -20.56
CA MET A 1 5.06 -2.29 -20.05
C MET A 1 4.48 -1.54 -21.22
N ALA A 2 3.35 -0.87 -21.04
CA ALA A 2 2.74 0.02 -22.02
C ALA A 2 2.59 1.41 -21.39
N ILE A 3 2.80 2.44 -22.19
CA ILE A 3 2.73 3.85 -21.78
C ILE A 3 1.75 4.55 -22.71
N GLN A 4 0.83 5.32 -22.13
CA GLN A 4 -0.09 6.19 -22.85
C GLN A 4 0.13 7.63 -22.39
N LEU A 5 0.40 8.52 -23.33
CA LEU A 5 0.41 9.97 -23.11
C LEU A 5 -0.91 10.54 -23.61
N THR A 6 -1.65 11.23 -22.77
CA THR A 6 -2.91 11.88 -23.14
C THR A 6 -2.81 13.38 -22.95
N ILE A 7 -3.03 14.15 -24.00
CA ILE A 7 -2.94 15.62 -23.97
C ILE A 7 -4.32 16.20 -23.69
N PHE A 8 -4.39 17.14 -22.75
CA PHE A 8 -5.56 17.98 -22.47
C PHE A 8 -5.24 19.39 -22.96
N PRO A 9 -5.76 19.79 -24.14
CA PRO A 9 -5.43 21.08 -24.74
C PRO A 9 -5.62 22.23 -23.75
N ASN A 10 -4.60 23.08 -23.63
CA ASN A 10 -4.56 24.24 -22.73
C ASN A 10 -4.66 23.93 -21.21
N GLN A 11 -4.58 22.66 -20.79
CA GLN A 11 -4.66 22.26 -19.38
C GLN A 11 -3.46 21.44 -18.90
N GLY A 12 -2.88 20.59 -19.77
CA GLY A 12 -1.74 19.75 -19.43
C GLY A 12 -1.76 18.40 -20.13
N PHE A 13 -1.17 17.37 -19.52
CA PHE A 13 -1.19 16.00 -20.02
C PHE A 13 -1.19 15.00 -18.86
N SER A 14 -1.51 13.74 -19.16
CA SER A 14 -1.32 12.61 -18.25
C SER A 14 -0.41 11.56 -18.86
N ILE A 15 0.38 10.91 -18.02
CA ILE A 15 1.16 9.72 -18.35
C ILE A 15 0.50 8.55 -17.62
N CYS A 16 -0.08 7.62 -18.37
CA CYS A 16 -0.65 6.40 -17.82
C CYS A 16 0.25 5.22 -18.17
N MET A 17 0.44 4.30 -17.22
CA MET A 17 1.29 3.14 -17.40
C MET A 17 0.58 1.87 -17.00
N SER A 18 0.73 0.84 -17.84
CA SER A 18 0.28 -0.52 -17.54
C SER A 18 1.48 -1.47 -17.57
N LEU A 19 1.63 -2.25 -16.51
CA LEU A 19 2.73 -3.19 -16.36
C LEU A 19 2.24 -4.48 -15.72
N ARG A 20 2.86 -5.59 -16.15
CA ARG A 20 2.77 -6.85 -15.40
C ARG A 20 3.62 -6.71 -14.15
N HIS A 21 3.16 -7.23 -13.01
CA HIS A 21 3.79 -7.04 -11.69
C HIS A 21 5.09 -7.87 -11.50
N VAL A 22 5.99 -7.85 -12.50
CA VAL A 22 7.32 -8.47 -12.47
C VAL A 22 8.36 -7.60 -11.75
N VAL A 23 7.95 -6.40 -11.33
CA VAL A 23 8.70 -5.43 -10.52
C VAL A 23 7.78 -4.87 -9.44
N ASP A 24 8.35 -4.57 -8.28
CA ASP A 24 7.60 -3.94 -7.19
C ASP A 24 7.54 -2.42 -7.33
N GLY A 25 6.82 -1.77 -6.41
CA GLY A 25 6.66 -0.33 -6.40
C GLY A 25 8.00 0.43 -6.35
N ARG A 26 9.03 -0.11 -5.69
CA ARG A 26 10.34 0.55 -5.55
C ARG A 26 11.11 0.52 -6.86
N ALA A 27 11.17 -0.64 -7.52
CA ALA A 27 11.76 -0.78 -8.84
C ALA A 27 11.01 0.05 -9.91
N PHE A 28 9.67 0.12 -9.83
CA PHE A 28 8.87 0.97 -10.72
C PHE A 28 9.16 2.47 -10.53
N HIS A 29 9.16 2.97 -9.29
CA HIS A 29 9.44 4.38 -9.04
C HIS A 29 10.90 4.75 -9.34
N HIS A 30 11.83 3.80 -9.17
CA HIS A 30 13.20 3.97 -9.64
C HIS A 30 13.24 4.19 -11.15
N PHE A 31 12.59 3.33 -11.94
CA PHE A 31 12.46 3.52 -13.39
C PHE A 31 11.88 4.90 -13.74
N MET A 32 10.79 5.31 -13.08
CA MET A 32 10.15 6.61 -13.34
C MET A 32 11.05 7.80 -13.04
N LYS A 33 11.79 7.75 -11.92
CA LYS A 33 12.74 8.80 -11.54
C LYS A 33 13.91 8.87 -12.51
N SER A 34 14.41 7.73 -12.98
CA SER A 34 15.47 7.68 -14.00
C SER A 34 14.98 8.20 -15.36
N TRP A 35 13.77 7.84 -15.78
CA TRP A 35 13.20 8.36 -17.03
C TRP A 35 13.01 9.89 -16.97
N ALA A 36 12.42 10.39 -15.89
CA ALA A 36 12.24 11.80 -15.66
C ALA A 36 13.58 12.56 -15.61
N TYR A 37 14.59 12.00 -14.94
CA TYR A 37 15.95 12.53 -14.92
C TYR A 37 16.55 12.66 -16.32
N ILE A 38 16.47 11.60 -17.14
CA ILE A 38 16.99 11.62 -18.51
C ILE A 38 16.30 12.71 -19.34
N CYS A 39 14.98 12.87 -19.23
CA CYS A 39 14.24 13.92 -19.94
C CYS A 39 14.72 15.34 -19.56
N ARG A 40 15.09 15.58 -18.30
CA ARG A 40 15.66 16.86 -17.86
C ARG A 40 17.08 17.06 -18.37
N SER A 41 17.92 16.02 -18.30
CA SER A 41 19.32 16.12 -18.70
C SER A 41 19.48 16.31 -20.22
N THR A 42 18.61 15.72 -21.04
CA THR A 42 18.66 15.89 -22.50
C THR A 42 18.15 17.25 -22.97
N THR A 43 17.28 17.91 -22.20
CA THR A 43 16.74 19.24 -22.54
C THR A 43 17.67 20.40 -22.15
N CYS A 44 18.60 20.18 -21.21
CA CYS A 44 19.52 21.22 -20.69
C CYS A 44 20.91 21.28 -21.37
N GLY A 45 21.12 20.62 -22.51
CA GLY A 45 22.41 20.57 -23.21
C GLY A 45 23.30 19.43 -22.68
N GLY A 46 23.46 18.39 -23.50
CA GLY A 46 23.96 17.08 -23.09
C GLY A 46 25.39 17.06 -22.56
N GLY A 47 25.54 17.00 -21.24
CA GLY A 47 26.71 16.43 -20.58
C GLY A 47 26.60 14.90 -20.50
N ASP A 48 27.73 14.24 -20.25
CA ASP A 48 27.89 12.78 -20.26
C ASP A 48 26.98 12.09 -19.23
N LEU A 49 25.83 11.59 -19.71
CA LEU A 49 24.78 10.93 -18.92
C LEU A 49 25.30 9.82 -18.02
N ALA A 50 26.37 9.13 -18.42
CA ALA A 50 26.95 8.01 -17.68
C ALA A 50 27.68 8.45 -16.40
N SER A 51 28.26 9.67 -16.38
CA SER A 51 29.02 10.21 -15.25
C SER A 51 28.15 10.82 -14.14
N SER A 52 26.85 11.01 -14.41
CA SER A 52 25.93 11.76 -13.53
C SER A 52 24.84 10.90 -12.86
N LEU A 53 24.83 9.58 -13.10
CA LEU A 53 23.88 8.62 -12.53
C LEU A 53 24.35 8.13 -11.16
N GLU A 54 24.37 9.03 -10.17
CA GLU A 54 24.67 8.70 -8.77
C GLU A 54 23.40 8.67 -7.90
N GLY A 55 23.49 8.01 -6.74
CA GLY A 55 22.43 7.99 -5.74
C GLY A 55 21.10 7.39 -6.26
N SER A 56 20.02 8.17 -6.21
CA SER A 56 18.67 7.74 -6.60
C SER A 56 18.47 7.53 -8.11
N HIS A 57 19.49 7.84 -8.91
CA HIS A 57 19.48 7.67 -10.37
C HIS A 57 20.50 6.64 -10.84
N ALA A 58 21.17 5.92 -9.93
CA ALA A 58 22.08 4.85 -10.28
C ALA A 58 21.41 3.79 -11.18
N LEU A 59 22.21 3.10 -11.97
CA LEU A 59 21.68 2.08 -12.88
C LEU A 59 20.98 0.94 -12.11
N PRO A 60 19.88 0.39 -12.67
CA PRO A 60 19.18 -0.73 -12.06
C PRO A 60 20.10 -1.96 -11.93
N PHE A 61 20.04 -2.61 -10.77
CA PHE A 61 20.75 -3.85 -10.53
C PHE A 61 19.88 -5.04 -10.97
N HIS A 62 20.32 -5.76 -12.00
CA HIS A 62 19.52 -6.80 -12.67
C HIS A 62 19.83 -8.23 -12.26
N ASN A 63 20.93 -8.49 -11.55
CA ASN A 63 21.27 -9.85 -11.14
C ASN A 63 20.23 -10.36 -10.13
N ARG A 64 19.44 -11.36 -10.53
CA ARG A 64 18.38 -11.94 -9.69
C ARG A 64 18.89 -13.00 -8.72
N ASP A 65 20.09 -13.52 -8.95
CA ASP A 65 20.71 -14.55 -8.11
C ASP A 65 21.17 -14.00 -6.76
N ILE A 66 21.15 -12.68 -6.58
CA ILE A 66 21.35 -12.02 -5.29
C ILE A 66 20.26 -12.36 -4.27
N ILE A 67 19.07 -12.77 -4.73
CA ILE A 67 18.02 -13.27 -3.85
C ILE A 67 18.31 -14.74 -3.60
N GLU A 68 18.96 -15.02 -2.48
CA GLU A 68 19.20 -16.37 -2.02
C GLU A 68 17.91 -16.99 -1.47
N ASP A 69 17.76 -18.31 -1.64
CA ASP A 69 16.63 -19.09 -1.13
C ASP A 69 17.12 -20.19 -0.18
N PRO A 70 17.65 -19.83 1.01
CA PRO A 70 18.20 -20.81 1.94
C PRO A 70 17.13 -21.75 2.52
N LYS A 71 15.86 -21.35 2.48
CA LYS A 71 14.71 -22.12 3.00
C LYS A 71 14.03 -22.98 1.92
N GLY A 72 14.49 -22.95 0.66
CA GLY A 72 13.88 -23.72 -0.43
C GLY A 72 12.43 -23.30 -0.75
N LEU A 73 12.06 -22.06 -0.42
CA LEU A 73 10.71 -21.53 -0.60
C LEU A 73 10.29 -21.50 -2.07
N LYS A 74 11.23 -21.32 -3.00
CA LYS A 74 10.96 -21.32 -4.44
C LYS A 74 10.30 -22.63 -4.88
N ILE A 75 10.85 -23.77 -4.48
CA ILE A 75 10.30 -25.08 -4.86
C ILE A 75 8.92 -25.26 -4.23
N THR A 76 8.80 -24.97 -2.93
CA THR A 76 7.53 -25.06 -2.20
C THR A 76 6.43 -24.23 -2.86
N LEU A 77 6.68 -22.95 -3.14
CA LEU A 77 5.71 -22.05 -3.77
C LEU A 77 5.36 -22.47 -5.21
N LEU A 78 6.33 -23.00 -5.96
CA LEU A 78 6.09 -23.51 -7.32
C LEU A 78 5.22 -24.77 -7.30
N GLU A 79 5.46 -25.68 -6.36
CA GLU A 79 4.63 -26.88 -6.17
C GLU A 79 3.20 -26.51 -5.77
N GLU A 80 3.03 -25.57 -4.84
CA GLU A 80 1.71 -25.07 -4.46
C GLU A 80 0.97 -24.40 -5.63
N LEU A 81 1.69 -23.63 -6.45
CA LEU A 81 1.14 -23.02 -7.65
C LEU A 81 0.76 -24.09 -8.70
N TRP A 82 1.60 -25.11 -8.88
CA TRP A 82 1.37 -26.20 -9.83
C TRP A 82 0.17 -27.06 -9.45
N ASN A 83 0.01 -27.32 -8.15
CA ASN A 83 -1.08 -28.10 -7.57
C ASN A 83 -2.39 -27.30 -7.44
N LEU A 84 -2.37 -26.01 -7.79
CA LEU A 84 -3.52 -25.14 -7.70
C LEU A 84 -4.54 -25.53 -8.79
N PRO A 85 -5.83 -25.74 -8.45
CA PRO A 85 -6.84 -26.10 -9.45
C PRO A 85 -6.85 -25.10 -10.61
N ARG A 86 -6.95 -25.58 -11.85
CA ARG A 86 -6.88 -24.73 -13.06
C ARG A 86 -7.83 -23.55 -13.02
N GLU A 87 -9.01 -23.72 -12.43
CA GLU A 87 -10.00 -22.65 -12.27
C GLU A 87 -9.51 -21.53 -11.32
N ASN A 88 -8.81 -21.91 -10.25
CA ASN A 88 -8.22 -20.96 -9.32
C ASN A 88 -6.96 -20.31 -9.92
N MET A 89 -6.17 -21.06 -10.70
CA MET A 89 -5.02 -20.53 -11.43
C MET A 89 -5.49 -19.53 -12.50
N LYS A 90 -6.55 -19.86 -13.22
CA LYS A 90 -7.22 -18.96 -14.16
C LYS A 90 -7.72 -17.72 -13.45
N LYS A 91 -8.39 -17.80 -12.29
CA LYS A 91 -8.78 -16.62 -11.49
C LYS A 91 -7.59 -15.77 -11.02
N LEU A 92 -6.47 -16.38 -10.64
CA LEU A 92 -5.23 -15.67 -10.27
C LEU A 92 -4.64 -14.90 -11.46
N ILE A 93 -4.68 -15.49 -12.65
CA ILE A 93 -4.15 -14.89 -13.89
C ILE A 93 -5.14 -13.89 -14.50
N ASP A 94 -6.43 -14.22 -14.57
CA ASP A 94 -7.52 -13.42 -15.13
C ASP A 94 -7.91 -12.24 -14.24
N ARG A 95 -7.60 -12.25 -12.93
CA ARG A 95 -7.63 -11.02 -12.10
C ARG A 95 -6.77 -9.88 -12.69
N SER A 96 -5.84 -10.18 -13.60
CA SER A 96 -5.05 -9.18 -14.34
C SER A 96 -5.62 -8.79 -15.73
N ILE A 97 -6.65 -9.47 -16.24
CA ILE A 97 -7.12 -9.34 -17.64
C ILE A 97 -8.65 -9.21 -17.77
N THR A 98 -9.47 -9.80 -16.91
CA THR A 98 -10.93 -9.85 -17.09
C THR A 98 -11.68 -8.84 -16.21
N ASN A 99 -12.05 -7.73 -16.83
CA ASN A 99 -13.40 -7.14 -16.90
C ASN A 99 -13.35 -5.61 -16.92
N VAL A 100 -12.92 -5.10 -18.07
CA VAL A 100 -13.10 -3.71 -18.53
C VAL A 100 -14.58 -3.34 -18.72
N VAL A 101 -15.52 -4.27 -18.51
CA VAL A 101 -16.95 -3.94 -18.44
C VAL A 101 -17.33 -3.63 -17.00
N ILE A 102 -16.99 -2.40 -16.66
CA ILE A 102 -17.47 -1.70 -15.49
C ILE A 102 -19.01 -1.66 -15.52
N ASN A 103 -19.67 -2.41 -14.63
CA ASN A 103 -21.00 -2.07 -14.13
C ASN A 103 -20.86 -1.12 -12.90
N ASN A 104 -19.96 -0.11 -12.95
CA ASN A 104 -19.67 0.84 -11.85
C ASN A 104 -20.50 2.13 -11.94
N ASN A 105 -21.77 2.09 -12.35
CA ASN A 105 -22.57 3.32 -12.23
C ASN A 105 -22.75 3.77 -10.76
N GLU A 106 -22.31 2.98 -9.77
CA GLU A 106 -22.48 3.25 -8.34
C GLU A 106 -21.19 3.43 -7.52
N LYS A 107 -19.99 3.16 -8.08
CA LYS A 107 -18.73 3.34 -7.34
C LYS A 107 -18.12 4.71 -7.60
N VAL A 108 -17.49 5.27 -6.57
CA VAL A 108 -16.80 6.56 -6.63
C VAL A 108 -15.39 6.42 -6.08
N ARG A 109 -14.44 7.13 -6.70
CA ARG A 109 -13.07 7.27 -6.22
C ARG A 109 -12.93 8.54 -5.41
N ALA A 110 -12.28 8.45 -4.27
CA ALA A 110 -11.90 9.60 -3.46
C ALA A 110 -10.43 9.50 -3.03
N VAL A 111 -9.82 10.66 -2.81
CA VAL A 111 -8.50 10.80 -2.19
C VAL A 111 -8.67 11.68 -0.96
N PHE A 112 -8.24 11.17 0.19
CA PHE A 112 -8.24 11.88 1.46
C PHE A 112 -6.81 12.25 1.83
N ILE A 113 -6.63 13.46 2.36
CA ILE A 113 -5.32 13.96 2.76
C ILE A 113 -5.26 13.93 4.29
N LEU A 114 -4.37 13.10 4.83
CA LEU A 114 -3.97 13.17 6.23
C LEU A 114 -2.71 14.01 6.29
N ASN A 115 -2.84 15.26 6.73
CA ASN A 115 -1.68 16.13 6.90
C ASN A 115 -0.79 15.64 8.05
N ARG A 116 0.43 16.20 8.12
CA ARG A 116 1.40 15.86 9.16
C ARG A 116 0.83 16.00 10.57
N ASP A 117 0.07 17.06 10.84
CA ASP A 117 -0.50 17.33 12.17
C ASP A 117 -1.52 16.27 12.58
N HIS A 118 -2.43 15.87 11.68
CA HIS A 118 -3.38 14.77 11.90
C HIS A 118 -2.65 13.48 12.27
N ILE A 119 -1.58 13.16 11.53
CA ILE A 119 -0.79 11.94 11.74
C ILE A 119 -0.08 11.99 13.10
N GLU A 120 0.56 13.10 13.46
CA GLU A 120 1.27 13.21 14.73
C GLU A 120 0.31 13.19 15.94
N LYS A 121 -0.85 13.85 15.84
CA LYS A 121 -1.88 13.76 16.86
C LYS A 121 -2.40 12.32 17.00
N LEU A 122 -2.64 11.64 15.89
CA LEU A 122 -3.09 10.24 15.90
C LEU A 122 -2.05 9.31 16.54
N LYS A 123 -0.76 9.49 16.24
CA LYS A 123 0.34 8.73 16.89
C LYS A 123 0.34 8.94 18.40
N LYS A 124 0.27 10.20 18.85
CA LYS A 124 0.25 10.55 20.28
C LYS A 124 -0.97 9.95 20.97
N TRP A 125 -2.15 10.06 20.36
CA TRP A 125 -3.39 9.51 20.90
C TRP A 125 -3.32 7.98 21.04
N VAL A 126 -2.92 7.24 20.00
CA VAL A 126 -2.75 5.79 20.06
C VAL A 126 -1.75 5.41 21.16
N TYR A 127 -0.63 6.12 21.25
CA TYR A 127 0.38 5.87 22.29
C TYR A 127 -0.18 6.06 23.71
N SER A 128 -0.93 7.14 23.93
CA SER A 128 -1.55 7.45 25.22
C SER A 128 -2.63 6.43 25.61
N GLU A 129 -3.45 5.98 24.66
CA GLU A 129 -4.44 4.94 24.92
C GLU A 129 -3.81 3.58 25.21
N CYS A 130 -2.75 3.20 24.50
CA CYS A 130 -1.96 2.01 24.84
C CYS A 130 -1.41 2.09 26.27
N LYS A 131 -0.90 3.26 26.68
CA LYS A 131 -0.42 3.51 28.05
C LYS A 131 -1.51 3.30 29.09
N ARG A 132 -2.68 3.89 28.88
CA ARG A 132 -3.82 3.80 29.80
C ARG A 132 -4.32 2.37 29.97
N ASN A 133 -4.23 1.57 28.92
CA ASN A 133 -4.64 0.17 28.91
C ASN A 133 -3.52 -0.80 29.36
N GLY A 134 -2.38 -0.29 29.84
CA GLY A 134 -1.29 -1.10 30.40
C GLY A 134 -0.49 -1.90 29.37
N PHE A 135 -0.48 -1.46 28.11
CA PHE A 135 0.26 -2.15 27.05
C PHE A 135 1.78 -1.95 27.20
N ASP A 136 2.55 -3.00 26.92
CA ASP A 136 4.01 -2.95 26.96
C ASP A 136 4.56 -2.09 25.81
N PHE A 137 5.26 -1.00 26.17
CA PHE A 137 5.86 -0.06 25.22
C PHE A 137 7.00 -0.66 24.41
N GLU A 138 7.74 -1.63 24.94
CA GLU A 138 8.83 -2.27 24.20
C GLU A 138 8.28 -3.06 23.01
N SER A 139 7.02 -3.49 23.10
CA SER A 139 6.30 -4.23 22.08
C SER A 139 5.54 -3.38 21.06
N LEU A 140 5.34 -2.08 21.35
CA LEU A 140 4.48 -1.21 20.57
C LEU A 140 5.23 -0.54 19.40
N HIS A 141 4.79 -0.80 18.17
CA HIS A 141 5.31 -0.12 16.98
C HIS A 141 4.29 0.88 16.43
N VAL A 142 4.51 2.17 16.70
CA VAL A 142 3.66 3.27 16.19
C VAL A 142 4.42 4.03 15.10
N SER A 143 3.97 3.90 13.85
CA SER A 143 4.51 4.64 12.71
C SER A 143 3.39 5.28 11.90
N THR A 144 3.73 6.22 11.00
CA THR A 144 2.76 6.85 10.09
C THR A 144 1.96 5.81 9.31
N PHE A 145 2.62 4.75 8.84
CA PHE A 145 1.98 3.64 8.14
C PHE A 145 0.97 2.92 9.04
N VAL A 146 1.36 2.58 10.27
CA VAL A 146 0.51 1.84 11.22
C VAL A 146 -0.75 2.64 11.55
N VAL A 147 -0.61 3.89 11.98
CA VAL A 147 -1.76 4.68 12.43
C VAL A 147 -2.69 5.07 11.28
N THR A 148 -2.12 5.36 10.11
CA THR A 148 -2.92 5.64 8.91
C THR A 148 -3.70 4.40 8.48
N SER A 149 -3.04 3.24 8.38
CA SER A 149 -3.69 1.99 7.99
C SER A 149 -4.77 1.58 9.01
N ALA A 150 -4.51 1.75 10.31
CA ALA A 150 -5.46 1.47 11.37
C ALA A 150 -6.72 2.33 11.27
N LEU A 151 -6.56 3.66 11.13
CA LEU A 151 -7.68 4.59 10.97
C LEU A 151 -8.51 4.25 9.73
N MET A 152 -7.86 4.04 8.58
CA MET A 152 -8.54 3.72 7.33
C MET A 152 -9.27 2.38 7.39
N TRP A 153 -8.68 1.38 8.04
CA TRP A 153 -9.31 0.07 8.22
C TRP A 153 -10.59 0.17 9.05
N VAL A 154 -10.53 0.88 10.19
CA VAL A 154 -11.68 1.11 11.07
C VAL A 154 -12.78 1.89 10.35
N CYS A 155 -12.44 3.00 9.68
CA CYS A 155 -13.41 3.79 8.92
C CYS A 155 -14.09 2.95 7.84
N LYS A 156 -13.33 2.12 7.12
CA LYS A 156 -13.86 1.23 6.09
C LYS A 156 -14.84 0.21 6.69
N VAL A 157 -14.45 -0.50 7.74
CA VAL A 157 -15.31 -1.53 8.36
C VAL A 157 -16.56 -0.93 8.99
N GLN A 158 -16.47 0.26 9.60
CA GLN A 158 -17.63 0.96 10.14
C GLN A 158 -18.58 1.49 9.04
N SER A 159 -18.05 1.88 7.88
CA SER A 159 -18.88 2.30 6.74
C SER A 159 -19.68 1.16 6.09
N GLU A 160 -19.34 -0.10 6.36
CA GLU A 160 -20.04 -1.29 5.82
C GLU A 160 -21.34 -1.61 6.58
N VAL A 161 -21.62 -0.91 7.68
CA VAL A 161 -22.65 -1.26 8.69
C VAL A 161 -24.09 -1.01 8.22
N THR A 162 -24.33 -0.51 7.00
CA THR A 162 -25.70 -0.31 6.49
C THR A 162 -26.49 -1.61 6.24
N ASN A 163 -25.88 -2.80 6.39
CA ASN A 163 -26.59 -4.08 6.44
C ASN A 163 -26.27 -4.85 7.75
N PRO A 164 -27.24 -5.10 8.63
CA PRO A 164 -27.02 -5.88 9.85
C PRO A 164 -26.75 -7.34 9.49
N ILE A 165 -25.48 -7.74 9.49
CA ILE A 165 -25.10 -9.15 9.42
C ILE A 165 -25.39 -9.78 10.78
N PRO A 166 -26.15 -10.88 10.86
CA PRO A 166 -26.46 -11.52 12.13
C PRO A 166 -25.18 -12.12 12.74
N ASN A 167 -24.81 -11.59 13.91
CA ASN A 167 -24.23 -12.33 15.03
C ASN A 167 -23.09 -13.35 14.75
N ASN A 168 -22.17 -13.02 13.84
CA ASN A 168 -20.92 -13.74 13.70
C ASN A 168 -19.77 -12.72 13.81
N ASP A 169 -19.04 -12.75 14.92
CA ASP A 169 -17.88 -11.89 15.20
C ASP A 169 -16.69 -12.32 14.33
N GLU A 170 -16.85 -12.12 13.02
CA GLU A 170 -15.95 -12.59 11.97
C GLU A 170 -14.58 -11.93 12.04
N ILE A 171 -13.57 -12.65 11.56
CA ILE A 171 -12.19 -12.17 11.50
C ILE A 171 -12.01 -11.36 10.22
N TYR A 172 -11.76 -10.07 10.39
CA TYR A 172 -11.37 -9.16 9.33
C TYR A 172 -9.86 -9.14 9.24
N LYS A 173 -9.35 -9.03 8.02
CA LYS A 173 -7.91 -9.05 7.78
C LYS A 173 -7.46 -7.81 7.01
N LEU A 174 -6.33 -7.24 7.40
CA LEU A 174 -5.65 -6.18 6.66
C LEU A 174 -4.31 -6.69 6.15
N ALA A 175 -4.18 -6.79 4.83
CA ALA A 175 -2.98 -7.24 4.15
C ALA A 175 -2.14 -6.04 3.67
N PHE A 176 -0.83 -6.17 3.74
CA PHE A 176 0.10 -5.18 3.20
C PHE A 176 1.39 -5.84 2.72
N LEU A 177 2.13 -5.15 1.85
CA LEU A 177 3.42 -5.61 1.34
C LEU A 177 4.56 -4.82 2.00
N ALA A 178 5.62 -5.51 2.40
CA ALA A 178 6.79 -4.92 3.04
C ALA A 178 8.04 -5.13 2.17
N ASP A 179 8.85 -4.08 2.00
CA ASP A 179 10.09 -4.12 1.20
C ASP A 179 11.24 -4.78 1.98
N CYS A 180 11.75 -5.87 1.42
CA CYS A 180 12.73 -6.73 2.05
C CYS A 180 14.18 -6.28 1.82
N ARG A 181 14.44 -5.33 0.91
CA ARG A 181 15.81 -5.02 0.44
C ARG A 181 16.80 -4.63 1.54
N ASN A 182 16.31 -4.03 2.62
CA ASN A 182 17.14 -3.52 3.73
C ASN A 182 16.97 -4.37 5.00
N ARG A 183 16.64 -5.67 4.89
CA ARG A 183 16.39 -6.56 6.06
C ARG A 183 17.61 -7.45 6.31
N LEU A 184 17.72 -8.03 7.50
CA LEU A 184 18.92 -8.77 7.92
C LEU A 184 19.21 -9.98 7.01
N GLU A 185 18.14 -10.59 6.51
CA GLU A 185 18.16 -11.73 5.60
C GLU A 185 18.57 -11.33 4.17
N PHE A 186 18.58 -10.03 3.86
CA PHE A 186 18.64 -9.50 2.51
C PHE A 186 19.56 -8.28 2.44
N SER A 187 20.77 -8.48 1.92
CA SER A 187 21.68 -7.37 1.56
C SER A 187 21.47 -6.97 0.10
N ILE A 188 20.27 -6.49 -0.24
CA ILE A 188 19.87 -6.24 -1.62
C ILE A 188 20.00 -4.74 -1.92
N PRO A 189 20.68 -4.34 -3.01
CA PRO A 189 20.78 -2.95 -3.40
C PRO A 189 19.40 -2.29 -3.55
N SER A 190 19.28 -1.04 -3.14
CA SER A 190 18.07 -0.24 -3.32
C SER A 190 17.67 -0.08 -4.80
N THR A 191 18.62 -0.25 -5.72
CA THR A 191 18.45 -0.22 -7.18
C THR A 191 18.05 -1.58 -7.78
N TYR A 192 17.86 -2.63 -6.98
CA TYR A 192 17.45 -3.96 -7.46
C TYR A 192 16.15 -3.90 -8.26
N PHE A 193 16.25 -4.38 -9.51
CA PHE A 193 15.17 -4.40 -10.48
C PHE A 193 14.42 -5.74 -10.45
N GLY A 194 13.37 -5.79 -9.64
CA GLY A 194 12.53 -6.96 -9.48
C GLY A 194 11.54 -6.77 -8.34
N ASN A 195 10.91 -7.86 -7.91
CA ASN A 195 10.12 -7.90 -6.68
C ASN A 195 11.03 -8.33 -5.53
N CYS A 196 11.08 -7.55 -4.46
CA CYS A 196 11.70 -7.92 -3.19
C CYS A 196 10.77 -7.47 -2.06
N VAL A 197 9.57 -8.04 -2.05
CA VAL A 197 8.50 -7.72 -1.11
C VAL A 197 7.89 -8.99 -0.54
N VAL A 198 7.47 -8.93 0.73
CA VAL A 198 6.75 -10.00 1.42
C VAL A 198 5.39 -9.49 1.91
N GLY A 199 4.37 -10.34 1.82
CA GLY A 199 3.03 -10.04 2.31
C GLY A 199 2.88 -10.35 3.79
N HIS A 200 2.27 -9.42 4.52
CA HIS A 200 1.92 -9.56 5.93
C HIS A 200 0.44 -9.27 6.13
N MET A 201 -0.10 -9.75 7.26
CA MET A 201 -1.53 -9.66 7.51
C MET A 201 -1.86 -9.49 8.98
N ALA A 202 -2.46 -8.35 9.31
CA ALA A 202 -3.07 -8.14 10.61
C ALA A 202 -4.48 -8.75 10.61
N SER A 203 -4.87 -9.42 11.69
CA SER A 203 -6.19 -10.04 11.83
C SER A 203 -6.88 -9.53 13.10
N LEU A 204 -8.13 -9.08 12.97
CA LEU A 204 -8.95 -8.65 14.09
C LEU A 204 -10.40 -9.08 13.92
N LYS A 205 -11.04 -9.35 15.04
CA LYS A 205 -12.48 -9.53 15.11
C LYS A 205 -13.20 -8.25 14.73
N ARG A 206 -14.29 -8.35 13.97
CA ARG A 206 -15.10 -7.19 13.57
C ARG A 206 -15.55 -6.38 14.78
N SER A 207 -15.97 -7.03 15.88
CA SER A 207 -16.39 -6.36 17.11
C SER A 207 -15.30 -5.46 17.72
N LYS A 208 -14.02 -5.82 17.55
CA LYS A 208 -12.90 -4.99 17.99
C LYS A 208 -12.73 -3.76 17.10
N LEU A 209 -12.87 -3.90 15.78
CA LEU A 209 -12.74 -2.80 14.82
C LEU A 209 -13.86 -1.76 14.95
N VAL A 210 -15.11 -2.20 15.18
CA VAL A 210 -16.26 -1.30 15.34
C VAL A 210 -16.45 -0.81 16.78
N GLY A 211 -15.67 -1.33 17.74
CA GLY A 211 -15.72 -0.94 19.14
C GLY A 211 -15.09 0.44 19.40
N GLY A 212 -15.31 1.00 20.60
CA GLY A 212 -14.83 2.34 20.97
C GLY A 212 -13.32 2.55 20.85
N ASN A 213 -12.52 1.49 21.03
CA ASN A 213 -11.06 1.52 20.92
C ASN A 213 -10.54 0.92 19.60
N GLY A 214 -11.36 0.84 18.55
CA GLY A 214 -11.04 0.10 17.33
C GLY A 214 -9.74 0.52 16.64
N ILE A 215 -9.42 1.82 16.63
CA ILE A 215 -8.17 2.32 16.03
C ILE A 215 -6.95 1.85 16.83
N VAL A 216 -7.03 1.82 18.16
CA VAL A 216 -5.93 1.39 19.04
C VAL A 216 -5.68 -0.11 18.85
N GLU A 217 -6.74 -0.92 18.86
CA GLU A 217 -6.68 -2.36 18.61
C GLU A 217 -6.08 -2.66 17.22
N ALA A 218 -6.53 -1.93 16.18
CA ALA A 218 -5.99 -2.03 14.82
C ALA A 218 -4.51 -1.63 14.75
N ALA A 219 -4.12 -0.54 15.41
CA ALA A 219 -2.74 -0.08 15.44
C ALA A 219 -1.81 -1.08 16.15
N ILE A 220 -2.28 -1.70 17.24
CA ILE A 220 -1.54 -2.77 17.94
C ILE A 220 -1.35 -3.98 17.02
N ALA A 221 -2.42 -4.43 16.36
CA ALA A 221 -2.37 -5.59 15.48
C ALA A 221 -1.41 -5.36 14.29
N ILE A 222 -1.53 -4.22 13.59
CA ILE A 222 -0.66 -3.88 12.46
C ILE A 222 0.78 -3.63 12.95
N GLY A 223 0.95 -2.92 14.07
CA GLY A 223 2.25 -2.63 14.67
C GLY A 223 3.02 -3.91 15.03
N ARG A 224 2.33 -4.93 15.55
CA ARG A 224 2.91 -6.25 15.81
C ARG A 224 3.46 -6.87 14.53
N GLU A 225 2.66 -6.96 13.47
CA GLU A 225 3.09 -7.52 12.18
C GLU A 225 4.31 -6.77 11.60
N VAL A 226 4.29 -5.43 11.67
CA VAL A 226 5.43 -4.61 11.20
C VAL A 226 6.68 -4.84 12.04
N ARG A 227 6.53 -4.99 13.37
CA ARG A 227 7.65 -5.28 14.28
C ARG A 227 8.22 -6.67 14.01
N GLU A 228 7.37 -7.67 13.87
CA GLU A 228 7.79 -9.04 13.55
C GLU A 228 8.54 -9.10 12.22
N PHE A 229 8.04 -8.42 11.18
CA PHE A 229 8.76 -8.29 9.90
C PHE A 229 10.14 -7.64 10.05
N GLN A 230 10.33 -6.70 10.98
CA GLN A 230 11.63 -6.09 11.21
C GLN A 230 12.66 -7.06 11.81
N PHE A 231 12.21 -8.08 12.54
CA PHE A 231 13.05 -9.09 13.16
C PHE A 231 13.27 -10.33 12.30
N ASP A 232 12.23 -10.81 11.62
CA ASP A 232 12.31 -11.93 10.68
C ASP A 232 11.44 -11.61 9.45
N ALA A 233 12.09 -11.16 8.37
CA ALA A 233 11.41 -10.74 7.15
C ALA A 233 10.78 -11.90 6.36
N LEU A 234 11.22 -13.13 6.65
CA LEU A 234 10.77 -14.35 5.97
C LEU A 234 9.81 -15.17 6.83
N LYS A 235 9.43 -14.69 8.01
CA LYS A 235 8.49 -15.37 8.88
C LYS A 235 7.11 -15.50 8.22
N GLY A 236 6.59 -16.72 8.14
CA GLY A 236 5.25 -16.99 7.63
C GLY A 236 5.13 -16.94 6.10
N VAL A 237 6.22 -16.73 5.35
CA VAL A 237 6.20 -16.70 3.88
C VAL A 237 5.71 -18.02 3.28
N GLU A 238 5.94 -19.14 3.97
CA GLU A 238 5.40 -20.45 3.60
C GLU A 238 3.86 -20.49 3.59
N ARG A 239 3.18 -19.57 4.31
CA ARG A 239 1.72 -19.47 4.32
C ARG A 239 1.17 -18.49 3.29
N CYS A 240 2.02 -17.78 2.55
CA CYS A 240 1.64 -16.70 1.63
C CYS A 240 0.54 -17.11 0.64
N MET A 241 0.62 -18.31 0.06
CA MET A 241 -0.41 -18.80 -0.88
C MET A 241 -1.73 -19.16 -0.19
N VAL A 242 -1.68 -19.72 1.02
CA VAL A 242 -2.87 -20.03 1.83
C VAL A 242 -3.57 -18.74 2.22
N ASP A 243 -2.81 -17.78 2.73
CA ASP A 243 -3.30 -16.48 3.14
C ASP A 243 -3.90 -15.70 1.96
N ALA A 244 -3.25 -15.73 0.79
CA ALA A 244 -3.79 -15.14 -0.43
C ALA A 244 -5.11 -15.78 -0.89
N LYS A 245 -5.27 -17.10 -0.72
CA LYS A 245 -6.54 -17.80 -1.00
C LYS A 245 -7.63 -17.39 -0.02
N GLU A 246 -7.32 -17.32 1.28
CA GLU A 246 -8.26 -16.91 2.31
C GLU A 246 -8.76 -15.48 2.09
N ILE A 247 -7.86 -14.55 1.75
CA ILE A 247 -8.22 -13.18 1.31
C ILE A 247 -9.23 -13.27 0.15
N GLY A 248 -8.89 -13.99 -0.91
CA GLY A 248 -9.71 -14.07 -2.11
C GLY A 248 -11.11 -14.65 -1.91
N GLN A 249 -11.32 -15.43 -0.85
CA GLN A 249 -12.58 -16.12 -0.53
C GLN A 249 -13.45 -15.37 0.49
N LEU A 250 -12.85 -14.68 1.46
CA LEU A 250 -13.58 -14.18 2.64
C LEU A 250 -14.37 -12.89 2.41
N GLY A 251 -14.13 -12.13 1.34
CA GLY A 251 -14.81 -10.84 1.09
C GLY A 251 -14.59 -9.74 2.14
N GLN A 252 -14.02 -10.09 3.30
CA GLN A 252 -13.86 -9.29 4.52
C GLN A 252 -12.38 -8.94 4.74
N HIS A 253 -11.76 -8.35 3.73
CA HIS A 253 -10.36 -8.01 3.77
C HIS A 253 -10.12 -6.63 3.17
N VAL A 254 -9.10 -5.96 3.70
CA VAL A 254 -8.56 -4.72 3.15
C VAL A 254 -7.12 -4.98 2.76
N ALA A 255 -6.73 -4.57 1.56
CA ALA A 255 -5.33 -4.57 1.16
C ALA A 255 -4.81 -3.14 1.08
N ILE A 256 -3.66 -2.87 1.69
CA ILE A 256 -2.94 -1.61 1.53
C ILE A 256 -1.97 -1.76 0.36
N THR A 257 -2.00 -0.82 -0.58
CA THR A 257 -1.07 -0.73 -1.71
C THR A 257 -0.38 0.63 -1.75
N GLY A 258 0.77 0.69 -2.41
CA GLY A 258 1.59 1.90 -2.42
C GLY A 258 2.32 2.16 -1.10
N SER A 259 3.11 3.23 -1.09
CA SER A 259 3.81 3.69 0.11
C SER A 259 4.24 5.13 -0.07
N PRO A 260 4.11 6.00 0.95
CA PRO A 260 4.64 7.36 0.91
C PRO A 260 6.15 7.43 0.64
N LYS A 261 6.88 6.36 0.94
CA LYS A 261 8.33 6.28 0.69
C LYS A 261 8.70 6.15 -0.79
N LEU A 262 7.73 5.86 -1.67
CA LEU A 262 7.97 5.72 -3.11
C LEU A 262 8.21 7.09 -3.78
N GLY A 263 7.64 8.17 -3.24
CA GLY A 263 7.86 9.53 -3.72
C GLY A 263 7.33 9.73 -5.14
N ALA A 264 6.04 9.52 -5.33
CA ALA A 264 5.38 9.66 -6.63
C ALA A 264 5.43 11.11 -7.11
N TYR A 265 5.27 12.09 -6.20
CA TYR A 265 5.31 13.51 -6.56
C TYR A 265 6.73 14.06 -6.79
N ALA A 266 7.77 13.25 -6.55
CA ALA A 266 9.16 13.59 -6.88
C ALA A 266 9.51 13.35 -8.37
N ILE A 267 8.60 12.77 -9.15
CA ILE A 267 8.83 12.47 -10.57
C ILE A 267 8.61 13.75 -11.39
N ASP A 268 9.69 14.47 -11.69
CA ASP A 268 9.64 15.72 -12.46
C ASP A 268 10.30 15.55 -13.84
N PHE A 269 9.52 15.64 -14.91
CA PHE A 269 10.02 15.53 -16.30
C PHE A 269 10.66 16.82 -16.84
N GLY A 270 10.90 17.82 -15.99
CA GLY A 270 11.35 19.17 -16.37
C GLY A 270 10.20 20.19 -16.46
N LEU A 271 9.01 19.80 -16.02
CA LEU A 271 7.78 20.60 -16.07
C LEU A 271 7.23 20.90 -14.67
N GLY A 272 7.97 20.53 -13.63
CA GLY A 272 7.57 20.60 -12.24
C GLY A 272 6.93 19.29 -11.73
N LYS A 273 6.64 19.27 -10.43
CA LYS A 273 5.99 18.12 -9.78
C LYS A 273 4.63 17.80 -10.41
N PRO A 274 4.24 16.52 -10.51
CA PRO A 274 2.92 16.14 -10.98
C PRO A 274 1.82 16.87 -10.20
N LYS A 275 0.73 17.23 -10.88
CA LYS A 275 -0.42 17.83 -10.20
C LYS A 275 -1.19 16.81 -9.36
N LYS A 276 -1.19 15.55 -9.80
CA LYS A 276 -1.88 14.43 -9.16
C LYS A 276 -1.27 13.09 -9.58
N CYS A 277 -1.12 12.16 -8.64
CA CYS A 277 -0.70 10.79 -8.87
C CYS A 277 -1.80 9.81 -8.43
N GLU A 278 -2.08 8.77 -9.21
CA GLU A 278 -3.20 7.85 -8.98
C GLU A 278 -2.82 6.40 -9.25
N ILE A 279 -3.23 5.49 -8.37
CA ILE A 279 -3.04 4.04 -8.53
C ILE A 279 -4.35 3.44 -9.02
N LEU A 280 -4.48 3.23 -10.33
CA LEU A 280 -5.77 2.88 -10.95
C LEU A 280 -6.28 1.46 -10.62
N HIS A 281 -5.39 0.53 -10.27
CA HIS A 281 -5.79 -0.87 -10.04
C HIS A 281 -6.62 -1.07 -8.77
N ILE A 282 -6.64 -0.10 -7.84
CA ILE A 282 -7.39 -0.21 -6.57
C ILE A 282 -8.90 -0.34 -6.77
N GLU A 283 -9.42 0.13 -7.91
CA GLU A 283 -10.82 0.02 -8.30
C GLU A 283 -11.30 -1.43 -8.39
N HIS A 284 -10.39 -2.33 -8.77
CA HIS A 284 -10.67 -3.75 -8.99
C HIS A 284 -10.37 -4.57 -7.73
N SER A 285 -9.32 -4.20 -7.00
CA SER A 285 -8.86 -4.96 -5.83
C SER A 285 -9.58 -4.58 -4.53
N GLY A 286 -10.33 -3.47 -4.49
CA GLY A 286 -10.93 -2.95 -3.26
C GLY A 286 -9.88 -2.47 -2.25
N SER A 287 -8.64 -2.24 -2.71
CA SER A 287 -7.51 -1.83 -1.89
C SER A 287 -7.59 -0.35 -1.52
N ILE A 288 -6.87 0.01 -0.46
CA ILE A 288 -6.61 1.39 -0.08
C ILE A 288 -5.18 1.72 -0.53
N SER A 289 -5.00 2.78 -1.33
CA SER A 289 -3.67 3.24 -1.73
C SER A 289 -3.12 4.28 -0.76
N LEU A 290 -1.83 4.16 -0.41
CA LEU A 290 -1.09 5.19 0.31
C LEU A 290 -0.01 5.79 -0.59
N SER A 291 0.06 7.12 -0.65
CA SER A 291 1.08 7.88 -1.39
C SER A 291 1.62 9.04 -0.55
N ASP A 292 2.76 9.58 -0.95
CA ASP A 292 3.27 10.85 -0.44
C ASP A 292 2.29 11.98 -0.78
N CYS A 293 2.22 12.99 0.08
CA CYS A 293 1.54 14.24 -0.21
C CYS A 293 2.40 15.15 -1.10
N ARG A 294 1.77 15.77 -2.10
CA ARG A 294 2.44 16.73 -3.00
C ARG A 294 3.04 17.94 -2.28
N ASP A 295 2.25 18.52 -1.38
CA ASP A 295 2.46 19.86 -0.81
C ASP A 295 2.71 19.86 0.71
N ASP A 296 2.60 18.72 1.38
CA ASP A 296 2.79 18.58 2.83
C ASP A 296 3.77 17.45 3.16
N GLU A 297 5.00 17.82 3.51
CA GLU A 297 6.04 16.84 3.84
C GLU A 297 5.70 16.11 5.16
N GLY A 298 5.54 14.79 5.05
CA GLY A 298 5.09 13.95 6.17
C GLY A 298 3.59 13.68 6.19
N GLY A 299 2.81 14.35 5.34
CA GLY A 299 1.43 13.99 5.05
C GLY A 299 1.31 12.72 4.20
N VAL A 300 0.12 12.13 4.19
CA VAL A 300 -0.23 10.94 3.39
C VAL A 300 -1.50 11.19 2.58
N GLU A 301 -1.42 10.92 1.28
CA GLU A 301 -2.59 10.80 0.40
C GLU A 301 -3.12 9.37 0.46
N VAL A 302 -4.41 9.25 0.80
CA VAL A 302 -5.12 7.97 0.89
C VAL A 302 -6.18 7.86 -0.19
N GLY A 303 -5.99 6.96 -1.14
CA GLY A 303 -6.96 6.70 -2.22
C GLY A 303 -7.81 5.46 -1.96
N LEU A 304 -9.10 5.54 -2.24
CA LEU A 304 -10.02 4.41 -2.15
C LEU A 304 -11.17 4.53 -3.15
N VAL A 305 -11.78 3.37 -3.46
CA VAL A 305 -12.95 3.26 -4.32
C VAL A 305 -14.02 2.46 -3.59
N LEU A 306 -15.16 3.07 -3.31
CA LEU A 306 -16.30 2.46 -2.61
C LEU A 306 -17.61 2.79 -3.34
N GLY A 307 -18.70 2.11 -2.97
CA GLY A 307 -20.05 2.51 -3.40
C GLY A 307 -20.37 3.92 -2.90
N ARG A 308 -21.19 4.69 -3.65
CA ARG A 308 -21.49 6.10 -3.32
C ARG A 308 -21.98 6.30 -1.89
N VAL A 309 -22.92 5.46 -1.42
CA VAL A 309 -23.47 5.53 -0.06
C VAL A 309 -22.37 5.24 0.97
N GLN A 310 -21.66 4.13 0.80
CA GLN A 310 -20.55 3.76 1.66
C GLN A 310 -19.45 4.82 1.71
N MET A 311 -19.14 5.48 0.59
CA MET A 311 -18.15 6.57 0.56
C MET A 311 -18.60 7.78 1.37
N ALA A 312 -19.88 8.12 1.36
CA ALA A 312 -20.42 9.20 2.18
C ALA A 312 -20.33 8.86 3.68
N ASP A 313 -20.68 7.63 4.05
CA ASP A 313 -20.55 7.15 5.43
C ASP A 313 -19.08 7.14 5.88
N PHE A 314 -18.18 6.59 5.04
CA PHE A 314 -16.74 6.59 5.28
C PHE A 314 -16.19 8.00 5.50
N SER A 315 -16.59 8.95 4.66
CA SER A 315 -16.13 10.34 4.74
C SER A 315 -16.58 11.01 6.04
N THR A 316 -17.81 10.72 6.48
CA THR A 316 -18.37 11.25 7.73
C THR A 316 -17.63 10.68 8.93
N ILE A 317 -17.48 9.34 8.99
CA ILE A 317 -16.74 8.65 10.06
C ILE A 317 -15.30 9.15 10.16
N LEU A 318 -14.61 9.28 9.02
CA LEU A 318 -13.24 9.77 8.98
C LEU A 318 -13.14 11.20 9.55
N LYS A 319 -14.06 12.08 9.14
CA LYS A 319 -14.10 13.45 9.63
C LYS A 319 -14.28 13.50 11.15
N ASP A 320 -15.22 12.72 11.68
CA ASP A 320 -15.48 12.65 13.12
C ASP A 320 -14.25 12.19 13.89
N TYR A 321 -13.52 11.18 13.40
CA TYR A 321 -12.27 10.74 14.03
C TYR A 321 -11.19 11.83 14.03
N LEU A 322 -11.01 12.54 12.92
CA LEU A 322 -10.01 13.60 12.82
C LEU A 322 -10.32 14.78 13.75
N GLU A 323 -11.59 15.15 13.91
CA GLU A 323 -12.03 16.20 14.85
C GLU A 323 -11.86 15.78 16.32
N ASN A 324 -12.20 14.52 16.67
CA ASN A 324 -12.07 14.02 18.03
C ASN A 324 -10.60 13.82 18.47
N VAL A 325 -9.75 13.33 17.57
CA VAL A 325 -8.30 13.22 17.82
C VAL A 325 -7.67 14.62 17.96
N ALA A 326 -8.19 15.62 17.25
CA ALA A 326 -7.74 17.01 17.40
C ALA A 326 -8.12 17.64 18.75
N SER A 327 -9.15 17.12 19.42
CA SER A 327 -9.71 17.65 20.67
C SER A 327 -9.13 17.01 21.93
N SER A 328 -8.28 15.99 21.79
CA SER A 328 -7.71 15.20 22.90
C SER A 328 -6.37 15.74 23.43
N ASP A 329 -6.04 17.01 23.14
CA ASP A 329 -4.85 17.71 23.62
C ASP A 329 -4.98 18.14 25.10
#